data_AF-A0A3P7IVD2-F1
#
_entry.id   AF-A0A3P7IVD2-F1
#
_cell.length_a   1.000
_cell.length_b   1.000
_cell.length_c   1.000
_cell.angle_alpha   90.00
_cell.angle_beta   90.00
_cell.angle_gamma   90.00
#
_symmetry.space_group_name_H-M   'P 1'
#
loop_
_entity.id
_entity.type
_entity.pdbx_description
1 polymer ?
#
loop_
_entity_poly.entity_id
_entity_poly.type
_entity_poly.pdbx_seq_one_letter_code
_entity_poly.pdbx_strand_id
1 'polypeptide(L)'
;CVYHLIPFRRYTTTINVSRSKNRLTKLQLVVCLDRRTVSCLEIFVILVNLEVTGVYSNNFDGALNYKQGFPVFNTLIHANHITNKDKIASSQLTDEDVKAIRELSKDPHIAERIFASIAPSIYGHEYVKQAVALALFRGEAKNPGEKHRLRGDINVLLCGDPGTAKSQFLRFAAHTAPRAVLTTGQGASAVGLTAYVQRHPVTREWTLEAGAMVLADKGVCLIDEFDKMSDQDRTSIHEAMEQQSISISKAGIVTSLHARCTVIAAANPIGGRYNSSRTFAENVDLTEPILSRFDVLCVIRDTVDPVE
;
A
#
# COMPACT_ATOMS: atom_id res chain seq x y z
N CYS A 1 -8.81 -46.00 -17.97
CA CYS A 1 -9.09 -45.35 -16.68
C CYS A 1 -10.48 -44.74 -16.71
N VAL A 2 -11.46 -45.48 -16.21
CA VAL A 2 -12.86 -45.07 -16.14
C VAL A 2 -12.99 -44.09 -14.97
N TYR A 3 -13.06 -42.79 -15.26
CA TYR A 3 -13.47 -41.80 -14.26
C TYR A 3 -15.00 -41.83 -14.19
N HIS A 4 -15.52 -42.43 -13.13
CA HIS A 4 -16.94 -42.38 -12.80
C HIS A 4 -17.36 -40.93 -12.53
N LEU A 5 -18.23 -40.41 -13.37
CA LEU A 5 -18.99 -39.18 -13.16
C LEU A 5 -19.91 -39.36 -11.95
N ILE A 6 -19.50 -38.85 -10.79
CA ILE A 6 -20.39 -38.63 -9.65
C ILE A 6 -21.05 -37.25 -9.85
N PRO A 7 -22.38 -37.11 -9.78
CA PRO A 7 -23.06 -35.84 -10.02
C PRO A 7 -22.77 -34.87 -8.86
N PHE A 8 -21.86 -33.92 -9.09
CA PHE A 8 -21.63 -32.81 -8.17
C PHE A 8 -22.85 -31.87 -8.14
N ARG A 9 -23.58 -31.87 -7.02
CA ARG A 9 -24.53 -30.80 -6.71
C ARG A 9 -23.75 -29.48 -6.64
N ARG A 10 -24.07 -28.54 -7.53
CA ARG A 10 -23.49 -27.19 -7.57
C ARG A 10 -23.95 -26.43 -6.32
N TYR A 11 -23.05 -26.27 -5.35
CA TYR A 11 -23.20 -25.27 -4.30
C TYR A 11 -22.20 -24.15 -4.59
N THR A 12 -22.70 -23.02 -5.07
CA THR A 12 -21.92 -21.80 -5.25
C THR A 12 -21.93 -21.07 -3.91
N THR A 13 -20.84 -21.14 -3.14
CA THR A 13 -20.74 -20.44 -1.86
C THR A 13 -19.68 -19.36 -1.96
N THR A 14 -20.09 -18.09 -1.96
CA THR A 14 -19.19 -16.95 -1.86
C THR A 14 -18.72 -16.81 -0.41
N ILE A 15 -17.47 -17.12 -0.12
CA ILE A 15 -16.90 -16.96 1.22
C ILE A 15 -16.26 -15.59 1.32
N ASN A 16 -16.98 -14.63 1.92
CA ASN A 16 -16.40 -13.35 2.32
C ASN A 16 -15.64 -13.55 3.63
N VAL A 17 -14.31 -13.47 3.60
CA VAL A 17 -13.49 -13.45 4.81
C VAL A 17 -13.60 -12.06 5.46
N SER A 18 -14.59 -11.91 6.34
CA SER A 18 -14.76 -10.72 7.18
C SER A 18 -13.71 -10.72 8.30
N ARG A 19 -12.87 -9.68 8.36
CA ARG A 19 -11.95 -9.46 9.48
C ARG A 19 -12.73 -8.92 10.69
N SER A 20 -12.90 -9.76 11.72
CA SER A 20 -13.35 -9.31 13.05
C SER A 20 -12.15 -8.79 13.83
N LYS A 21 -12.19 -7.52 14.27
CA LYS A 21 -11.05 -6.76 14.86
C LYS A 21 -10.30 -7.46 16.03
N ASN A 22 -10.89 -8.43 16.72
CA ASN A 22 -10.30 -9.11 17.89
C ASN A 22 -10.30 -10.66 17.81
N ARG A 23 -10.42 -11.28 16.64
CA ARG A 23 -10.31 -12.75 16.50
C ARG A 23 -9.23 -13.11 15.49
N LEU A 24 -8.47 -14.17 15.79
CA LEU A 24 -7.55 -14.80 14.84
C LEU A 24 -8.27 -15.02 13.52
N THR A 25 -7.71 -14.48 12.44
CA THR A 25 -8.22 -14.69 11.09
C THR A 25 -8.13 -16.16 10.76
N LYS A 26 -9.28 -16.78 10.46
CA LYS A 26 -9.31 -18.17 9.97
C LYS A 26 -8.71 -18.20 8.57
N LEU A 27 -7.58 -18.88 8.42
CA LEU A 27 -6.95 -19.15 7.13
C LEU A 27 -7.45 -20.50 6.62
N GLN A 28 -7.82 -20.55 5.33
CA GLN A 28 -8.30 -21.76 4.68
C GLN A 28 -7.44 -22.02 3.45
N LEU A 29 -7.05 -23.28 3.23
CA LEU A 29 -6.14 -23.64 2.14
C LEU A 29 -6.90 -23.61 0.80
N VAL A 30 -6.42 -22.80 -0.14
CA VAL A 30 -6.98 -22.67 -1.49
C VAL A 30 -6.05 -23.36 -2.48
N VAL A 31 -6.59 -24.30 -3.26
CA VAL A 31 -5.86 -25.04 -4.30
C VAL A 31 -6.30 -24.50 -5.66
N CYS A 32 -5.36 -23.97 -6.46
CA CYS A 32 -5.62 -23.53 -7.83
C CYS A 32 -5.26 -24.64 -8.82
N LEU A 33 -6.18 -24.97 -9.73
CA LEU A 33 -6.01 -26.01 -10.75
C LEU A 33 -6.18 -25.40 -12.16
N ASP A 34 -5.19 -24.68 -12.71
CA ASP A 34 -5.05 -24.57 -14.18
C ASP A 34 -3.71 -23.99 -14.72
N ARG A 35 -3.37 -24.37 -15.96
CA ARG A 35 -2.17 -24.15 -16.81
C ARG A 35 -1.76 -22.70 -17.14
N ARG A 36 -2.33 -21.67 -16.51
CA ARG A 36 -2.00 -20.24 -16.74
C ARG A 36 -1.30 -19.59 -15.55
N THR A 37 -0.61 -20.37 -14.73
CA THR A 37 0.05 -19.91 -13.52
C THR A 37 1.39 -19.23 -13.81
N VAL A 38 1.32 -17.95 -14.19
CA VAL A 38 2.35 -16.96 -13.81
C VAL A 38 1.84 -16.04 -12.70
N SER A 39 0.55 -16.10 -12.35
CA SER A 39 -0.04 -15.34 -11.25
C SER A 39 -0.12 -16.07 -9.90
N CYS A 40 0.34 -17.32 -9.82
CA CYS A 40 0.49 -18.04 -8.55
C CYS A 40 1.95 -18.00 -8.09
N LEU A 41 2.42 -16.80 -7.70
CA LEU A 41 3.41 -16.75 -6.63
C LEU A 41 2.68 -17.09 -5.33
N GLU A 42 3.37 -17.80 -4.44
CA GLU A 42 2.95 -18.22 -3.09
C GLU A 42 1.89 -17.29 -2.51
N ILE A 43 0.83 -17.87 -1.92
CA ILE A 43 -0.30 -17.17 -1.33
C ILE A 43 0.24 -16.09 -0.38
N PHE A 44 0.41 -14.88 -0.93
CA PHE A 44 0.92 -13.69 -0.28
C PHE A 44 -0.24 -13.15 0.54
N VAL A 45 -0.55 -13.85 1.63
CA VAL A 45 -1.41 -13.36 2.69
C VAL A 45 -0.66 -12.16 3.25
N ILE A 46 -0.96 -10.95 2.78
CA ILE A 46 -0.91 -9.76 3.63
C ILE A 46 -1.64 -8.55 3.01
N LEU A 47 -1.76 -8.38 1.69
CA LEU A 47 -2.16 -7.04 1.17
C LEU A 47 -3.20 -6.93 0.04
N VAL A 48 -3.77 -8.02 -0.47
CA VAL A 48 -4.71 -7.93 -1.60
C VAL A 48 -6.10 -8.40 -1.20
N ASN A 49 -7.13 -7.57 -1.43
CA ASN A 49 -8.52 -7.96 -1.27
C ASN A 49 -8.91 -8.91 -2.40
N LEU A 50 -8.59 -10.19 -2.23
CA LEU A 50 -8.94 -11.25 -3.18
C LEU A 50 -10.34 -11.78 -2.86
N GLU A 51 -11.17 -11.85 -3.90
CA GLU A 51 -12.42 -12.58 -3.88
C GLU A 51 -12.23 -13.87 -4.68
N VAL A 52 -12.45 -15.00 -4.01
CA VAL A 52 -12.24 -16.33 -4.56
C VAL A 52 -13.58 -17.01 -4.67
N THR A 53 -13.91 -17.44 -5.88
CA THR A 53 -15.04 -18.31 -6.16
C THR A 53 -14.49 -19.70 -6.48
N GLY A 54 -15.05 -20.71 -5.83
CA GLY A 54 -14.49 -22.06 -5.89
C GLY A 54 -15.42 -23.12 -5.36
N VAL A 55 -15.01 -24.37 -5.53
CA VAL A 55 -15.71 -25.54 -5.02
C VAL A 55 -15.10 -25.93 -3.68
N TYR A 56 -15.93 -25.95 -2.65
CA TYR A 56 -15.53 -26.49 -1.34
C TYR A 56 -15.47 -28.02 -1.42
N SER A 57 -14.34 -28.60 -1.00
CA SER A 57 -14.14 -30.03 -0.86
C SER A 57 -13.60 -30.36 0.53
N ASN A 58 -13.88 -31.58 0.99
CA ASN A 58 -13.36 -32.08 2.25
C ASN A 58 -12.64 -33.41 2.00
N ASN A 59 -11.40 -33.50 2.48
CA ASN A 59 -10.64 -34.74 2.44
C ASN A 59 -10.53 -35.30 3.86
N PHE A 60 -10.73 -36.61 3.97
CA PHE A 60 -10.52 -37.32 5.23
C PHE A 60 -9.01 -37.54 5.41
N ASP A 61 -8.46 -37.02 6.52
CA ASP A 61 -7.07 -37.21 6.87
C ASP A 61 -6.96 -38.08 8.13
N GLY A 62 -6.58 -39.35 7.94
CA GLY A 62 -6.46 -40.31 9.02
C GLY A 62 -5.39 -39.93 10.05
N ALA A 63 -4.38 -39.14 9.68
CA ALA A 63 -3.29 -38.75 10.57
C ALA A 63 -3.72 -37.69 11.60
N LEU A 64 -4.58 -36.75 11.21
CA LEU A 64 -5.16 -35.75 12.11
C LEU A 64 -6.14 -36.38 13.10
N ASN A 65 -6.89 -37.39 12.65
CA ASN A 65 -7.86 -38.11 13.47
C ASN A 65 -7.20 -38.90 14.60
N TYR A 66 -6.05 -39.52 14.33
CA TYR A 66 -5.28 -40.23 15.36
C TYR A 66 -4.76 -39.28 16.44
N LYS A 67 -4.39 -38.04 16.09
CA LYS A 67 -3.88 -37.05 17.04
C LYS A 67 -4.96 -36.33 17.85
N GLN A 68 -6.15 -36.12 17.27
CA GLN A 68 -7.20 -35.31 17.91
C GLN A 68 -8.33 -36.14 18.54
N GLY A 69 -8.47 -37.43 18.20
CA GLY A 69 -9.46 -38.32 18.83
C GLY A 69 -10.92 -38.09 18.38
N PHE A 70 -11.13 -37.22 17.39
CA PHE A 70 -12.39 -36.99 16.70
C PHE A 70 -12.16 -36.93 15.18
N PRO A 71 -13.17 -37.23 14.34
CA PRO A 71 -13.05 -37.14 12.90
C PRO A 71 -12.93 -35.68 12.44
N VAL A 72 -11.71 -35.25 12.20
CA VAL A 72 -11.30 -34.00 11.56
C VAL A 72 -11.32 -34.20 10.05
N PHE A 73 -12.02 -33.30 9.36
CA PHE A 73 -11.99 -33.21 7.90
C PHE A 73 -11.11 -32.03 7.49
N ASN A 74 -10.17 -32.28 6.59
CA ASN A 74 -9.40 -31.21 5.96
C ASN A 74 -10.28 -30.51 4.94
N THR A 75 -10.59 -29.25 5.20
CA THR A 75 -11.39 -28.43 4.30
C THR A 75 -10.48 -27.77 3.27
N LEU A 76 -10.79 -27.96 2.00
CA LEU A 76 -10.05 -27.41 0.87
C LEU A 76 -11.02 -26.60 0.01
N ILE A 77 -10.55 -25.50 -0.57
CA ILE A 77 -11.31 -24.75 -1.58
C ILE A 77 -10.56 -24.87 -2.90
N HIS A 78 -11.17 -25.50 -3.89
CA HIS A 78 -10.68 -25.49 -5.26
C HIS A 78 -11.11 -24.17 -5.92
N ALA A 79 -10.17 -23.25 -6.10
CA ALA A 79 -10.46 -21.97 -6.73
C ALA A 79 -10.74 -22.17 -8.23
N ASN A 80 -11.90 -21.71 -8.66
CA ASN A 80 -12.29 -21.67 -10.07
C ASN A 80 -12.01 -20.30 -10.68
N HIS A 81 -12.29 -19.23 -9.94
CA HIS A 81 -12.10 -17.88 -10.41
C HIS A 81 -11.73 -16.95 -9.26
N ILE A 82 -10.65 -16.21 -9.45
CA ILE A 82 -10.06 -15.30 -8.47
C ILE A 82 -10.15 -13.90 -9.03
N THR A 83 -10.86 -13.02 -8.34
CA THR A 83 -10.94 -11.59 -8.65
C THR A 83 -10.15 -10.81 -7.62
N ASN A 84 -9.39 -9.83 -8.09
CA ASN A 84 -8.71 -8.88 -7.23
C ASN A 84 -9.57 -7.63 -7.13
N LYS A 85 -10.20 -7.37 -5.98
CA LYS A 85 -11.09 -6.22 -5.79
C LYS A 85 -10.37 -4.89 -6.02
N ASP A 86 -9.09 -4.82 -5.70
CA ASP A 86 -8.29 -3.60 -5.84
C ASP A 86 -7.99 -3.26 -7.32
N LYS A 87 -8.11 -4.21 -8.25
CA LYS A 87 -7.92 -4.00 -9.70
C LYS A 87 -9.20 -3.71 -10.48
N ILE A 88 -10.37 -4.00 -9.91
CA ILE A 88 -11.66 -3.93 -10.65
C ILE A 88 -12.04 -2.48 -10.95
N ALA A 89 -11.71 -1.52 -10.08
CA ALA A 89 -12.11 -0.12 -10.24
C ALA A 89 -11.53 0.57 -11.49
N SER A 90 -10.35 0.16 -11.97
CA SER A 90 -9.68 0.81 -13.11
C SER A 90 -9.90 0.11 -14.46
N SER A 91 -10.43 -1.12 -14.48
CA SER A 91 -10.43 -1.97 -15.67
C SER A 91 -11.81 -2.20 -16.31
N GLN A 92 -12.87 -1.60 -15.77
CA GLN A 92 -14.24 -1.67 -16.33
C GLN A 92 -14.84 -0.27 -16.54
N LEU A 93 -14.11 0.64 -17.19
CA LEU A 93 -14.69 1.90 -17.64
C LEU A 93 -15.61 1.63 -18.83
N THR A 94 -16.86 2.06 -18.76
CA THR A 94 -17.80 1.99 -19.88
C THR A 94 -17.51 3.10 -20.89
N ASP A 95 -18.02 2.96 -22.12
CA ASP A 95 -17.91 4.01 -23.14
C ASP A 95 -18.59 5.32 -22.68
N GLU A 96 -19.65 5.21 -21.87
CA GLU A 96 -20.34 6.34 -21.25
C GLU A 96 -19.44 7.06 -20.24
N ASP A 97 -18.72 6.33 -19.38
CA ASP A 97 -17.75 6.90 -18.43
C ASP A 97 -16.63 7.64 -19.17
N VAL A 98 -16.09 7.04 -20.23
CA VAL A 98 -15.04 7.66 -21.05
C VAL A 98 -15.54 8.96 -21.68
N LYS A 99 -16.79 8.99 -22.15
CA LYS A 99 -17.40 10.20 -22.71
C LYS A 99 -17.56 11.27 -21.63
N ALA A 100 -18.05 10.92 -20.45
CA ALA A 100 -18.20 11.85 -19.32
C ALA A 100 -16.85 12.43 -18.89
N ILE A 101 -15.80 11.61 -18.80
CA ILE A 101 -14.43 12.06 -18.48
C ILE A 101 -13.93 13.07 -19.52
N ARG A 102 -14.14 12.80 -20.81
CA ARG A 102 -13.73 13.71 -21.89
C ARG A 102 -14.50 15.03 -21.87
N GLU A 103 -15.78 15.00 -21.53
CA GLU A 103 -16.58 16.22 -21.37
C GLU A 103 -16.09 17.05 -20.18
N LEU A 104 -15.85 16.41 -19.03
CA LEU A 104 -15.30 17.07 -17.84
C LEU A 104 -13.88 17.63 -18.07
N SER A 105 -13.05 16.95 -18.87
CA SER A 105 -11.68 17.41 -19.14
C SER A 105 -11.60 18.74 -19.90
N LYS A 106 -12.70 19.18 -20.52
CA LYS A 106 -12.78 20.45 -21.26
C LYS A 106 -13.15 21.64 -20.36
N ASP A 107 -13.57 21.38 -19.12
CA ASP A 107 -13.92 22.43 -18.16
C ASP A 107 -12.65 23.17 -17.72
N PRO A 108 -12.55 24.50 -17.90
CA PRO A 108 -11.37 25.27 -17.49
C PRO A 108 -11.11 25.23 -15.98
N HIS A 109 -12.13 24.97 -15.14
CA HIS A 109 -11.99 24.91 -13.68
C HIS A 109 -11.89 23.46 -13.15
N ILE A 110 -11.59 22.49 -14.01
CA ILE A 110 -11.54 21.07 -13.62
C ILE A 110 -10.52 20.80 -12.50
N ALA A 111 -9.39 21.50 -12.49
CA ALA A 111 -8.36 21.34 -11.48
C ALA A 111 -8.88 21.69 -10.07
N GLU A 112 -9.56 22.84 -9.94
CA GLU A 112 -10.16 23.28 -8.68
C GLU A 112 -11.23 22.30 -8.18
N ARG A 113 -12.04 21.77 -9.11
CA ARG A 113 -13.06 20.75 -8.78
C ARG A 113 -12.42 19.46 -8.27
N ILE A 114 -11.32 19.04 -8.88
CA ILE A 114 -10.55 17.87 -8.42
C ILE A 114 -9.97 18.15 -7.02
N PHE A 115 -9.37 19.33 -6.78
CA PHE A 115 -8.80 19.68 -5.48
C PHE A 115 -9.87 19.75 -4.38
N ALA A 116 -11.05 20.30 -4.69
CA ALA A 116 -12.19 20.31 -3.77
C ALA A 116 -12.72 18.90 -3.47
N SER A 117 -12.55 17.95 -4.39
CA SER A 117 -12.96 16.55 -4.18
C SER A 117 -12.00 15.74 -3.30
N ILE A 118 -10.78 16.23 -3.06
CA ILE A 118 -9.81 15.58 -2.17
C ILE A 118 -10.16 15.90 -0.71
N ALA A 119 -10.45 14.84 0.06
CA ALA A 119 -10.81 14.91 1.48
C ALA A 119 -11.88 15.99 1.78
N PRO A 120 -13.11 15.84 1.23
CA PRO A 120 -14.17 16.83 1.39
C PRO A 120 -14.66 16.97 2.83
N SER A 121 -14.38 15.98 3.69
CA SER A 121 -14.70 16.01 5.12
C SER A 121 -13.85 16.99 5.92
N ILE A 122 -12.74 17.48 5.36
CA ILE A 122 -11.82 18.40 6.03
C ILE A 122 -12.08 19.80 5.48
N TYR A 123 -12.42 20.73 6.35
CA TYR A 123 -12.60 22.14 5.97
C TYR A 123 -11.25 22.82 5.71
N GLY A 124 -11.21 23.75 4.75
CA GLY A 124 -10.01 24.50 4.40
C GLY A 124 -8.87 23.66 3.80
N HIS A 125 -7.63 24.05 4.14
CA HIS A 125 -6.37 23.43 3.70
C HIS A 125 -6.24 23.20 2.18
N GLU A 126 -6.62 24.20 1.39
CA GLU A 126 -6.65 24.09 -0.09
C GLU A 126 -5.29 23.70 -0.68
N TYR A 127 -4.20 24.29 -0.20
CA TYR A 127 -2.84 23.95 -0.65
C TYR A 127 -2.43 22.51 -0.33
N VAL A 128 -2.88 21.97 0.83
CA VAL A 128 -2.62 20.57 1.20
C VAL A 128 -3.39 19.64 0.28
N LYS A 129 -4.67 19.96 0.00
CA LYS A 129 -5.50 19.20 -0.93
C LYS A 129 -4.92 19.19 -2.34
N GLN A 130 -4.41 20.33 -2.81
CA GLN A 130 -3.70 20.45 -4.08
C GLN A 130 -2.45 19.56 -4.11
N ALA A 131 -1.60 19.63 -3.08
CA ALA A 131 -0.37 18.83 -3.01
C ALA A 131 -0.68 17.32 -3.02
N VAL A 132 -1.66 16.88 -2.21
CA VAL A 132 -2.09 15.47 -2.16
C VAL A 132 -2.70 15.03 -3.49
N ALA A 133 -3.49 15.88 -4.16
CA ALA A 133 -4.04 15.58 -5.48
C ALA A 133 -2.92 15.33 -6.49
N LEU A 134 -1.97 16.25 -6.60
CA LEU A 134 -0.85 16.15 -7.53
C LEU A 134 0.01 14.90 -7.25
N ALA A 135 0.23 14.58 -5.98
CA ALA A 135 0.93 13.36 -5.56
C ALA A 135 0.18 12.07 -5.97
N LEU A 136 -1.16 12.07 -5.90
CA LEU A 136 -1.99 10.93 -6.32
C LEU A 136 -1.98 10.73 -7.84
N PHE A 137 -2.02 11.81 -8.63
CA PHE A 137 -1.93 11.72 -10.09
C PHE A 137 -0.54 11.30 -10.57
N ARG A 138 0.50 11.69 -9.84
CA ARG A 138 1.92 11.48 -10.16
C ARG A 138 2.32 12.18 -11.46
N GLY A 139 3.63 12.25 -11.71
CA GLY A 139 4.19 12.70 -12.98
C GLY A 139 4.67 11.53 -13.85
N GLU A 140 5.11 11.87 -15.05
CA GLU A 140 5.69 10.93 -15.99
C GLU A 140 7.21 10.84 -15.80
N ALA A 141 7.73 9.61 -15.69
CA ALA A 141 9.17 9.37 -15.65
C ALA A 141 9.77 9.55 -17.06
N LYS A 142 10.86 10.31 -17.17
CA LYS A 142 11.52 10.59 -18.46
C LYS A 142 12.87 9.91 -18.54
N ASN A 143 13.17 9.27 -19.67
CA ASN A 143 14.46 8.65 -19.94
C ASN A 143 15.11 9.27 -21.18
N PRO A 144 15.65 10.50 -21.09
CA PRO A 144 16.31 11.13 -22.23
C PRO A 144 17.52 10.30 -22.68
N GLY A 145 17.45 9.71 -23.87
CA GLY A 145 18.54 8.98 -24.50
C GLY A 145 18.97 7.70 -23.77
N GLU A 146 18.07 7.05 -23.02
CA GLU A 146 18.27 5.78 -22.27
C GLU A 146 19.43 5.73 -21.25
N LYS A 147 20.16 6.84 -21.02
CA LYS A 147 21.31 6.86 -20.10
C LYS A 147 20.92 6.99 -18.63
N HIS A 148 19.96 7.87 -18.34
CA HIS A 148 19.52 8.13 -16.97
C HIS A 148 18.00 8.28 -16.92
N ARG A 149 17.40 7.64 -15.92
CA ARG A 149 15.99 7.74 -15.64
C ARG A 149 15.73 8.90 -14.69
N LEU A 150 14.96 9.88 -15.14
CA LEU A 150 14.48 10.98 -14.32
C LEU A 150 13.19 10.57 -13.61
N ARG A 151 13.16 10.83 -12.30
CA ARG A 151 11.98 10.59 -11.45
C ARG A 151 10.82 11.48 -11.91
N GLY A 152 9.65 10.87 -12.07
CA GLY A 152 8.37 11.57 -12.29
C GLY A 152 7.48 11.62 -11.05
N ASP A 153 7.85 10.89 -9.99
CA ASP A 153 7.09 10.83 -8.74
C ASP A 153 7.29 12.11 -7.91
N ILE A 154 6.17 12.64 -7.39
CA ILE A 154 6.14 13.86 -6.57
C ILE A 154 6.03 13.45 -5.10
N ASN A 155 7.02 13.77 -4.29
CA ASN A 155 7.01 13.46 -2.86
C ASN A 155 6.48 14.65 -2.05
N VAL A 156 5.60 14.37 -1.08
CA VAL A 156 4.94 15.40 -0.26
C VAL A 156 5.16 15.12 1.22
N LEU A 157 5.56 16.15 1.97
CA LEU A 157 5.66 16.09 3.43
C LEU A 157 4.69 17.08 4.07
N LEU A 158 3.80 16.54 4.90
CA LEU A 158 2.83 17.28 5.71
C LEU A 158 3.38 17.43 7.12
N CYS A 159 3.87 18.61 7.47
CA CYS A 159 4.30 18.94 8.82
C CYS A 159 3.25 19.81 9.49
N GLY A 160 2.89 19.53 10.74
CA GLY A 160 1.97 20.42 11.45
C GLY A 160 1.71 20.01 12.88
N ASP A 161 0.93 20.81 13.59
CA ASP A 161 0.58 20.53 14.98
C ASP A 161 -0.26 19.24 15.08
N PRO A 162 -0.20 18.51 16.21
CA PRO A 162 -1.08 17.37 16.45
C PRO A 162 -2.53 17.84 16.46
N GLY A 163 -3.43 17.04 15.87
CA GLY A 163 -4.86 17.39 15.76
C GLY A 163 -5.27 18.09 14.45
N THR A 164 -4.32 18.42 13.57
CA THR A 164 -4.57 19.11 12.28
C THR A 164 -5.05 18.20 11.13
N ALA A 165 -5.76 17.12 11.43
CA ALA A 165 -6.32 16.16 10.46
C ALA A 165 -5.32 15.49 9.46
N LYS A 166 -4.00 15.64 9.63
CA LYS A 166 -2.95 15.04 8.77
C LYS A 166 -3.14 13.55 8.50
N SER A 167 -3.37 12.75 9.55
CA SER A 167 -3.59 11.31 9.40
C SER A 167 -4.88 10.98 8.65
N GLN A 168 -5.88 11.87 8.65
CA GLN A 168 -7.09 11.69 7.84
C GLN A 168 -6.82 11.92 6.36
N PHE A 169 -5.97 12.89 5.98
CA PHE A 169 -5.53 13.06 4.60
C PHE A 169 -4.83 11.80 4.08
N LEU A 170 -3.92 11.21 4.87
CA LEU A 170 -3.25 9.96 4.51
C LEU A 170 -4.24 8.80 4.35
N ARG A 171 -5.21 8.65 5.26
CA ARG A 171 -6.25 7.62 5.13
C ARG A 171 -7.11 7.81 3.88
N PHE A 172 -7.47 9.05 3.56
CA PHE A 172 -8.23 9.35 2.34
C PHE A 172 -7.42 8.96 1.09
N ALA A 173 -6.14 9.34 1.03
CA ALA A 173 -5.24 8.95 -0.05
C ALA A 173 -5.09 7.42 -0.16
N ALA A 174 -5.05 6.70 0.97
CA ALA A 174 -4.97 5.23 0.98
C ALA A 174 -6.16 4.55 0.32
N HIS A 175 -7.37 5.10 0.50
CA HIS A 175 -8.60 4.55 -0.08
C HIS A 175 -8.82 4.99 -1.52
N THR A 176 -8.30 6.16 -1.89
CA THR A 176 -8.50 6.74 -3.23
C THR A 176 -7.50 6.18 -4.24
N ALA A 177 -6.26 5.94 -3.82
CA ALA A 177 -5.21 5.44 -4.71
C ALA A 177 -5.45 3.96 -5.09
N PRO A 178 -5.22 3.58 -6.36
CA PRO A 178 -5.42 2.20 -6.83
C PRO A 178 -4.44 1.20 -6.20
N ARG A 179 -3.27 1.69 -5.75
CA ARG A 179 -2.27 0.92 -5.03
C ARG A 179 -1.64 1.81 -3.99
N ALA A 180 -2.03 1.62 -2.73
CA ALA A 180 -1.44 2.33 -1.61
C ALA A 180 -1.10 1.41 -0.45
N VAL A 181 -0.01 1.72 0.23
CA VAL A 181 0.39 1.07 1.48
C VAL A 181 0.52 2.15 2.53
N LEU A 182 -0.27 2.02 3.60
CA LEU A 182 -0.21 2.90 4.77
C LEU A 182 0.64 2.23 5.85
N THR A 183 1.63 2.97 6.34
CA THR A 183 2.51 2.56 7.43
C THR A 183 2.69 3.70 8.42
N THR A 184 3.09 3.38 9.65
CA THR A 184 3.38 4.36 10.71
C THR A 184 4.86 4.35 11.03
N GLY A 185 5.44 5.48 11.42
CA GLY A 185 6.89 5.59 11.65
C GLY A 185 7.41 4.63 12.72
N GLN A 186 6.61 4.33 13.75
CA GLN A 186 6.94 3.32 14.77
C GLN A 186 6.65 1.87 14.34
N GLY A 187 5.65 1.66 13.49
CA GLY A 187 5.29 0.33 12.96
C GLY A 187 6.14 -0.09 11.75
N ALA A 188 6.81 0.87 11.13
CA ALA A 188 7.69 0.73 9.98
C ALA A 188 9.14 0.53 10.41
N SER A 189 9.45 -0.57 11.09
CA SER A 189 10.86 -0.96 11.23
C SER A 189 11.47 -1.18 9.82
N ALA A 190 12.79 -1.12 9.70
CA ALA A 190 13.52 -1.24 8.42
C ALA A 190 13.10 -2.52 7.67
N VAL A 191 12.78 -3.56 8.44
CA VAL A 191 12.26 -4.87 8.01
C VAL A 191 10.89 -4.75 7.34
N GLY A 192 10.02 -3.88 7.84
CA GLY A 192 8.67 -3.66 7.31
C GLY A 192 8.60 -2.64 6.17
N LEU A 193 9.55 -1.70 6.09
CA LEU A 193 9.55 -0.67 5.06
C LEU A 193 10.32 -1.08 3.79
N THR A 194 11.48 -1.68 3.99
CA THR A 194 12.30 -2.29 2.93
C THR A 194 12.12 -3.79 2.91
N ALA A 195 12.79 -4.51 2.01
CA ALA A 195 12.72 -5.95 2.00
C ALA A 195 13.65 -6.58 3.05
N TYR A 196 13.21 -7.72 3.60
CA TYR A 196 13.96 -8.45 4.61
C TYR A 196 14.09 -9.92 4.24
N VAL A 197 15.13 -10.57 4.76
CA VAL A 197 15.39 -11.98 4.50
C VAL A 197 15.00 -12.78 5.73
N GLN A 198 14.11 -13.75 5.55
CA GLN A 198 13.69 -14.67 6.59
C GLN A 198 14.07 -16.10 6.20
N ARG A 199 14.32 -16.96 7.19
CA ARG A 199 14.49 -18.39 6.95
C ARG A 199 13.13 -19.07 7.07
N HIS A 200 12.69 -19.72 6.01
CA HIS A 200 11.43 -20.45 6.01
C HIS A 200 11.47 -21.59 7.06
N PRO A 201 10.48 -21.72 7.96
CA PRO A 201 10.56 -22.64 9.10
C PRO A 201 10.59 -24.12 8.70
N VAL A 202 9.97 -24.47 7.57
CA VAL A 202 9.89 -25.86 7.07
C VAL A 202 11.05 -26.21 6.13
N THR A 203 11.18 -25.50 5.00
CA THR A 203 12.24 -25.78 4.00
C THR A 203 13.63 -25.35 4.45
N ARG A 204 13.74 -24.49 5.48
CA ARG A 204 15.00 -23.92 5.98
C ARG A 204 15.78 -23.10 4.94
N GLU A 205 15.14 -22.74 3.84
CA GLU A 205 15.68 -21.88 2.78
C GLU A 205 15.51 -20.41 3.16
N TRP A 206 16.38 -19.55 2.60
CA TRP A 206 16.26 -18.11 2.77
C TRP A 206 15.24 -17.55 1.78
N THR A 207 14.19 -16.93 2.29
CA THR A 207 13.13 -16.29 1.53
C THR A 207 13.21 -14.77 1.70
N LEU A 208 12.98 -14.03 0.62
CA LEU A 208 12.96 -12.58 0.61
C LEU A 208 11.52 -12.10 0.73
N GLU A 209 11.21 -11.33 1.77
CA GLU A 209 9.92 -10.68 1.94
C GLU A 209 10.02 -9.20 1.56
N ALA A 210 9.03 -8.74 0.79
CA ALA A 210 8.97 -7.37 0.29
C ALA A 210 8.42 -6.41 1.36
N GLY A 211 9.11 -5.29 1.58
CA GLY A 211 8.63 -4.22 2.45
C GLY A 211 7.55 -3.34 1.83
N ALA A 212 7.00 -2.44 2.63
CA ALA A 212 5.92 -1.53 2.27
C ALA A 212 6.20 -0.74 0.98
N MET A 213 7.43 -0.23 0.78
CA MET A 213 7.76 0.55 -0.41
C MET A 213 7.82 -0.30 -1.69
N VAL A 214 8.35 -1.52 -1.59
CA VAL A 214 8.37 -2.47 -2.71
C VAL A 214 6.95 -2.92 -3.06
N LEU A 215 6.13 -3.15 -2.04
CA LEU A 215 4.71 -3.47 -2.18
C LEU A 215 3.91 -2.30 -2.76
N ALA A 216 4.38 -1.07 -2.62
CA ALA A 216 3.79 0.13 -3.20
C ALA A 216 4.38 0.52 -4.58
N ASP A 217 5.18 -0.33 -5.25
CA ASP A 217 5.76 0.00 -6.56
C ASP A 217 4.68 0.40 -7.59
N LYS A 218 4.93 1.52 -8.27
CA LYS A 218 4.00 2.24 -9.15
C LYS A 218 2.70 2.70 -8.48
N GLY A 219 2.72 2.90 -7.17
CA GLY A 219 1.61 3.42 -6.38
C GLY A 219 2.06 4.54 -5.44
N VAL A 220 1.41 4.61 -4.29
CA VAL A 220 1.66 5.63 -3.26
C VAL A 220 2.01 4.94 -1.93
N CYS A 221 3.11 5.35 -1.31
CA CYS A 221 3.49 4.95 0.03
C CYS A 221 3.15 6.08 1.00
N LEU A 222 2.33 5.76 2.01
CA LEU A 222 1.81 6.71 2.98
C LEU A 222 2.48 6.43 4.31
N ILE A 223 3.19 7.40 4.86
CA ILE A 223 3.93 7.25 6.12
C ILE A 223 3.39 8.25 7.14
N ASP A 224 2.69 7.76 8.16
CA ASP A 224 2.29 8.60 9.29
C ASP A 224 3.40 8.63 10.36
N GLU A 225 3.46 9.67 11.18
CA GLU A 225 4.47 9.84 12.24
C GLU A 225 5.92 9.67 11.74
N PHE A 226 6.24 10.27 10.61
CA PHE A 226 7.58 10.21 10.00
C PHE A 226 8.69 10.73 10.92
N ASP A 227 8.37 11.63 11.86
CA ASP A 227 9.31 12.12 12.87
C ASP A 227 9.75 11.03 13.86
N LYS A 228 8.93 9.99 14.08
CA LYS A 228 9.20 8.91 15.06
C LYS A 228 9.98 7.73 14.48
N MET A 229 10.45 7.82 13.23
CA MET A 229 11.21 6.74 12.60
C MET A 229 12.61 6.61 13.20
N SER A 230 13.12 5.38 13.27
CA SER A 230 14.49 5.13 13.72
C SER A 230 15.50 5.56 12.65
N ASP A 231 16.74 5.85 13.06
CA ASP A 231 17.78 6.30 12.14
C ASP A 231 18.14 5.27 11.06
N GLN A 232 17.98 3.97 11.37
CA GLN A 232 18.19 2.87 10.40
C GLN A 232 17.11 2.86 9.31
N ASP A 233 15.88 3.26 9.64
CA ASP A 233 14.78 3.31 8.68
C ASP A 233 14.93 4.56 7.80
N ARG A 234 15.36 5.67 8.41
CA ARG A 234 15.64 6.94 7.71
C ARG A 234 16.70 6.76 6.61
N THR A 235 17.79 6.03 6.87
CA THR A 235 18.83 5.75 5.85
C THR A 235 18.30 4.88 4.71
N SER A 236 17.49 3.88 5.05
CA SER A 236 16.89 2.96 4.08
C SER A 236 15.88 3.67 3.15
N ILE A 237 15.07 4.57 3.71
CA ILE A 237 14.15 5.43 2.93
C ILE A 237 14.94 6.35 2.01
N HIS A 238 16.02 6.93 2.51
CA HIS A 238 16.84 7.85 1.71
C HIS A 238 17.41 7.15 0.47
N GLU A 239 17.89 5.91 0.58
CA GLU A 239 18.29 5.09 -0.59
C GLU A 239 17.11 4.89 -1.55
N ALA A 240 15.96 4.46 -1.02
CA ALA A 240 14.79 4.15 -1.82
C ALA A 240 14.20 5.38 -2.55
N MET A 241 14.13 6.53 -1.89
CA MET A 241 13.63 7.79 -2.49
C MET A 241 14.58 8.37 -3.52
N GLU A 242 15.89 8.09 -3.39
CA GLU A 242 16.89 8.56 -4.33
C GLU A 242 16.96 7.69 -5.58
N GLN A 243 17.12 6.38 -5.41
CA GLN A 243 17.37 5.48 -6.53
C GLN A 243 16.08 4.88 -7.11
N GLN A 244 14.95 5.00 -6.41
CA GLN A 244 13.71 4.27 -6.69
C GLN A 244 13.90 2.74 -6.78
N SER A 245 14.95 2.24 -6.12
CA SER A 245 15.32 0.85 -6.02
C SER A 245 15.96 0.60 -4.66
N ILE A 246 15.75 -0.59 -4.13
CA ILE A 246 16.34 -1.05 -2.88
C ILE A 246 17.26 -2.21 -3.21
N SER A 247 18.54 -2.08 -2.88
CA SER A 247 19.54 -3.11 -3.11
C SER A 247 19.72 -3.96 -1.84
N ILE A 248 19.60 -5.28 -1.97
CA ILE A 248 19.74 -6.20 -0.84
C ILE A 248 20.79 -7.24 -1.17
N SER A 249 21.78 -7.32 -0.29
CA SER A 249 22.84 -8.32 -0.31
C SER A 249 22.96 -8.96 1.08
N LYS A 250 22.06 -9.90 1.39
CA LYS A 250 22.01 -10.59 2.69
C LYS A 250 21.78 -12.08 2.49
N ALA A 251 22.40 -12.90 3.34
CA ALA A 251 22.24 -14.37 3.37
C ALA A 251 22.45 -15.08 2.00
N GLY A 252 23.38 -14.57 1.19
CA GLY A 252 23.68 -15.12 -0.14
C GLY A 252 22.69 -14.71 -1.24
N ILE A 253 21.67 -13.92 -0.91
CA ILE A 253 20.73 -13.34 -1.87
C ILE A 253 21.20 -11.92 -2.20
N VAL A 254 21.64 -11.74 -3.44
CA VAL A 254 21.99 -10.43 -4.01
C VAL A 254 20.94 -10.09 -5.05
N THR A 255 20.00 -9.21 -4.69
CA THR A 255 18.91 -8.80 -5.58
C THR A 255 18.63 -7.31 -5.42
N SER A 256 18.15 -6.68 -6.49
CA SER A 256 17.64 -5.31 -6.44
C SER A 256 16.15 -5.34 -6.71
N LEU A 257 15.38 -4.69 -5.84
CA LEU A 257 13.94 -4.57 -5.95
C LEU A 257 13.58 -3.13 -6.33
N HIS A 258 12.64 -2.97 -7.26
CA HIS A 258 12.14 -1.65 -7.62
C HIS A 258 11.16 -1.13 -6.57
N ALA A 259 11.28 0.16 -6.23
CA ALA A 259 10.44 0.86 -5.26
C ALA A 259 10.01 2.22 -5.85
N ARG A 260 9.40 2.22 -7.04
CA ARG A 260 8.99 3.45 -7.75
C ARG A 260 7.63 3.90 -7.23
N CYS A 261 7.62 4.48 -6.04
CA CYS A 261 6.41 4.97 -5.40
C CYS A 261 6.54 6.46 -5.10
N THR A 262 5.40 7.15 -5.12
CA THR A 262 5.26 8.47 -4.52
C THR A 262 5.20 8.33 -3.00
N VAL A 263 5.99 9.09 -2.26
CA VAL A 263 5.95 9.12 -0.80
C VAL A 263 5.14 10.32 -0.34
N ILE A 264 4.09 10.07 0.44
CA ILE A 264 3.37 11.13 1.18
C ILE A 264 3.56 10.84 2.66
N ALA A 265 4.29 11.73 3.34
CA ALA A 265 4.64 11.59 4.73
C ALA A 265 3.91 12.63 5.59
N ALA A 266 3.52 12.26 6.81
CA ALA A 266 3.07 13.20 7.83
C ALA A 266 4.06 13.20 8.99
N ALA A 267 4.47 14.39 9.44
CA ALA A 267 5.38 14.58 10.55
C ALA A 267 4.83 15.59 11.55
N ASN A 268 5.27 15.48 12.80
CA ASN A 268 5.00 16.45 13.85
C ASN A 268 6.26 17.28 14.14
N PRO A 269 6.11 18.58 14.45
CA PRO A 269 7.22 19.40 14.90
C PRO A 269 7.74 18.95 16.27
N ILE A 270 9.00 19.22 16.55
CA ILE A 270 9.66 18.96 17.83
C ILE A 270 8.93 19.73 18.93
N GLY A 271 8.58 19.05 20.02
CA GLY A 271 7.82 19.66 21.11
C GLY A 271 6.32 19.81 20.85
N GLY A 272 5.82 19.33 19.70
CA GLY A 272 4.39 19.23 19.41
C GLY A 272 3.71 20.53 18.98
N ARG A 273 4.43 21.66 18.88
CA ARG A 273 3.93 22.89 18.26
C ARG A 273 4.95 23.49 17.31
N TYR A 274 4.50 23.95 16.17
CA TYR A 274 5.35 24.58 15.16
C TYR A 274 5.75 25.99 15.60
N ASN A 275 7.06 26.28 15.68
CA ASN A 275 7.56 27.60 16.04
C ASN A 275 7.97 28.40 14.79
N SER A 276 7.22 29.45 14.48
CA SER A 276 7.48 30.33 13.33
C SER A 276 8.78 31.11 13.41
N SER A 277 9.35 31.28 14.61
CA SER A 277 10.61 32.01 14.80
C SER A 277 11.85 31.17 14.48
N ARG A 278 11.70 29.85 14.36
CA ARG A 278 12.79 28.91 14.04
C ARG A 278 12.75 28.50 12.58
N THR A 279 13.90 28.05 12.06
CA THR A 279 13.96 27.50 10.70
C THR A 279 13.18 26.18 10.61
N PHE A 280 12.78 25.76 9.42
CA PHE A 280 12.04 24.50 9.24
C PHE A 280 12.85 23.29 9.73
N ALA A 281 14.16 23.27 9.42
CA ALA A 281 15.08 22.20 9.85
C ALA A 281 15.25 22.14 11.37
N GLU A 282 15.12 23.26 12.08
CA GLU A 282 15.14 23.27 13.56
C GLU A 282 13.81 22.86 14.18
N ASN A 283 12.71 23.00 13.43
CA ASN A 283 11.38 22.63 13.90
C ASN A 283 11.09 21.14 13.74
N VAL A 284 11.79 20.44 12.84
CA VAL A 284 11.54 19.03 12.54
C VAL A 284 12.86 18.26 12.66
N ASP A 285 12.84 17.12 13.33
CA ASP A 285 14.02 16.25 13.52
C ASP A 285 14.34 15.47 12.24
N LEU A 286 14.62 16.18 11.14
CA LEU A 286 14.93 15.60 9.84
C LEU A 286 16.22 16.18 9.30
N THR A 287 17.04 15.32 8.71
CA THR A 287 18.29 15.72 8.09
C THR A 287 18.03 16.38 6.73
N GLU A 288 18.86 17.36 6.37
CA GLU A 288 18.78 18.08 5.09
C GLU A 288 18.74 17.17 3.84
N PRO A 289 19.50 16.05 3.77
CA PRO A 289 19.41 15.12 2.65
C PRO A 289 18.01 14.56 2.45
N ILE A 290 17.26 14.26 3.51
CA ILE A 290 15.89 13.75 3.43
C ILE A 290 14.93 14.86 2.99
N LEU A 291 15.08 16.06 3.56
CA LEU A 291 14.24 17.21 3.21
C LEU A 291 14.35 17.57 1.72
N SER A 292 15.55 17.49 1.15
CA SER A 292 15.77 17.77 -0.27
C SER A 292 15.09 16.76 -1.22
N ARG A 293 14.64 15.61 -0.72
CA ARG A 293 13.93 14.58 -1.53
C ARG A 293 12.42 14.80 -1.59
N PHE A 294 11.88 15.65 -0.73
CA PHE A 294 10.49 16.08 -0.77
C PHE A 294 10.36 17.27 -1.69
N ASP A 295 9.48 17.17 -2.68
CA ASP A 295 9.26 18.23 -3.67
C ASP A 295 8.31 19.29 -3.13
N VAL A 296 7.35 18.88 -2.29
CA VAL A 296 6.35 19.76 -1.69
C VAL A 296 6.36 19.62 -0.17
N LEU A 297 6.59 20.73 0.50
CA LEU A 297 6.55 20.86 1.96
C LEU A 297 5.29 21.65 2.34
N CYS A 298 4.35 21.02 3.04
CA CYS A 298 3.16 21.68 3.55
C CYS A 298 3.29 21.84 5.06
N VAL A 299 3.32 23.08 5.54
CA VAL A 299 3.28 23.39 6.98
C VAL A 299 1.87 23.77 7.37
N ILE A 300 1.25 22.99 8.25
CA ILE A 300 -0.07 23.22 8.81
C ILE A 300 0.10 23.78 10.22
N ARG A 301 -0.33 25.03 10.41
CA ARG A 301 -0.29 25.71 11.70
C ARG A 301 -1.70 25.88 12.22
N ASP A 302 -1.90 25.55 13.49
CA ASP A 302 -3.15 25.82 14.17
C ASP A 302 -3.06 27.17 14.88
N THR A 303 -3.40 28.24 14.16
CA THR A 303 -3.51 29.59 14.72
C THR A 303 -4.96 29.87 15.05
N VAL A 304 -5.23 30.17 16.32
CA VAL A 304 -6.55 30.61 16.77
C VAL A 304 -6.83 31.98 16.16
N ASP A 305 -7.82 32.06 15.28
CA ASP A 305 -8.38 33.33 14.83
C ASP A 305 -9.56 33.67 15.76
N PRO A 306 -9.54 34.80 16.51
CA PRO A 306 -10.60 35.17 17.43
C PRO A 306 -11.91 35.62 16.74
N VAL A 307 -11.94 35.67 15.41
CA VAL A 307 -13.11 36.10 14.62
C VAL A 307 -14.04 34.94 14.24
N GLU A 308 -13.60 33.68 14.44
CA GLU A 308 -14.41 32.45 14.36
C GLU A 308 -14.48 31.72 15.71
#